data_AF-A0A0B6ZFW8-F1
#
_entry.id   AF-A0A0B6ZFW8-F1
#
_cell.length_a   1.000
_cell.length_b   1.000
_cell.length_c   1.000
_cell.angle_alpha   90.00
_cell.angle_beta   90.00
_cell.angle_gamma   90.00
#
_symmetry.space_group_name_H-M   'P 1'
#
loop_
_entity.id
_entity.type
_entity.pdbx_description
1 polymer ?
#
loop_
_entity_poly.entity_id
_entity_poly.type
_entity_poly.pdbx_seq_one_letter_code
_entity_poly.pdbx_strand_id
1 'polypeptide(L)'
;AEQLMGPYVWKTYDLLVLPPSFPLGGMENPCLTFVTPTVLAGDRSLADVIAHEISHSWTGNLVTNRTFEHFWLNEGHTMYFERLILQRMHGEPYRQVHANEGWIDLKDMVDTFILTGNQPYTRLVPDLKGVDPDDAFSIVPYEKGFALLYHLQTILGGPAVFEAFLKAYIENFISVNYY
;
A
#
# COMPACT_ATOMS: atom_id res chain seq x y z
N ALA A 1 -3.61 -7.25 11.17
CA ALA A 1 -3.70 -5.79 11.05
C ALA A 1 -3.78 -5.09 12.42
N GLU A 2 -4.81 -5.32 13.24
CA GLU A 2 -4.99 -4.54 14.49
C GLU A 2 -3.80 -4.61 15.47
N GLN A 3 -3.17 -5.78 15.62
CA GLN A 3 -1.96 -5.91 16.45
C GLN A 3 -0.78 -5.04 15.97
N LEU A 4 -0.72 -4.75 14.67
CA LEU A 4 0.31 -3.95 14.02
C LEU A 4 -0.01 -2.46 14.05
N MET A 5 -1.27 -2.09 13.85
CA MET A 5 -1.68 -0.70 13.54
C MET A 5 -2.61 -0.05 14.57
N GLY A 6 -3.08 -0.80 15.57
CA GLY A 6 -4.06 -0.33 16.55
C GLY A 6 -5.49 -0.79 16.25
N PRO A 7 -6.50 -0.34 17.01
CA PRO A 7 -7.88 -0.80 16.86
C PRO A 7 -8.47 -0.50 15.48
N TYR A 8 -9.30 -1.41 14.96
CA TYR A 8 -10.11 -1.15 13.77
C TYR A 8 -11.37 -0.38 14.16
N VAL A 9 -11.58 0.77 13.50
CA VAL A 9 -12.56 1.79 13.92
C VAL A 9 -13.79 1.90 13.01
N TRP A 10 -13.79 1.20 11.87
CA TRP A 10 -14.83 1.30 10.85
C TRP A 10 -16.00 0.32 11.05
N LYS A 11 -16.10 -0.31 12.23
CA LYS A 11 -17.16 -1.25 12.67
C LYS A 11 -17.19 -2.58 11.92
N THR A 12 -17.40 -2.57 10.61
CA THR A 12 -17.48 -3.76 9.75
C THR A 12 -16.38 -3.74 8.70
N TYR A 13 -15.98 -4.92 8.23
CA TYR A 13 -15.05 -5.08 7.12
C TYR A 13 -15.68 -6.11 6.17
N ASP A 14 -16.50 -5.62 5.24
CA ASP A 14 -17.16 -6.46 4.24
C ASP A 14 -16.39 -6.41 2.91
N LEU A 15 -16.58 -7.46 2.10
CA LEU A 15 -15.99 -7.56 0.76
C LEU A 15 -17.09 -7.60 -0.30
N LEU A 16 -16.94 -6.82 -1.36
CA LEU A 16 -17.77 -6.88 -2.56
C LEU A 16 -16.94 -7.34 -3.76
N VAL A 17 -17.20 -8.55 -4.25
CA VAL A 17 -16.64 -9.02 -5.52
C VAL A 17 -17.42 -8.39 -6.67
N LEU A 18 -16.75 -7.55 -7.46
CA LEU A 18 -17.36 -6.83 -8.56
C LEU A 18 -17.40 -7.65 -9.87
N PRO A 19 -18.12 -7.18 -10.91
CA PRO A 19 -18.04 -7.74 -12.25
C PRO A 19 -16.60 -7.66 -12.83
N PRO A 20 -16.26 -8.49 -13.83
CA PRO A 20 -14.92 -8.51 -14.45
C PRO A 20 -14.48 -7.20 -15.12
N SER A 21 -15.37 -6.22 -15.27
CA SER A 21 -15.06 -4.89 -15.79
C SER A 21 -14.43 -3.94 -14.75
N PHE A 22 -14.30 -4.37 -13.49
CA PHE A 22 -13.63 -3.56 -12.46
C PHE A 22 -12.14 -3.38 -12.82
N PRO A 23 -11.62 -2.13 -12.87
CA PRO A 23 -10.31 -1.86 -13.45
C PRO A 23 -9.13 -2.08 -12.49
N LEU A 24 -9.38 -2.29 -11.20
CA LEU A 24 -8.36 -2.40 -10.15
C LEU A 24 -8.31 -3.80 -9.55
N GLY A 25 -7.23 -4.11 -8.82
CA GLY A 25 -7.15 -5.31 -7.97
C GLY A 25 -8.12 -5.23 -6.78
N GLY A 26 -8.09 -4.11 -6.08
CA GLY A 26 -9.00 -3.78 -4.98
C GLY A 26 -9.25 -2.26 -4.89
N MET A 27 -10.16 -1.89 -4.00
CA MET A 27 -10.38 -0.50 -3.59
C MET A 27 -10.84 -0.49 -2.13
N GLU A 28 -10.20 0.36 -1.34
CA GLU A 28 -10.24 0.41 0.13
C GLU A 28 -11.49 1.10 0.70
N ASN A 29 -12.61 1.08 -0.02
CA ASN A 29 -13.83 1.78 0.39
C ASN A 29 -14.21 1.40 1.85
N PRO A 30 -14.27 2.36 2.79
CA PRO A 30 -14.49 2.04 4.19
C PRO A 30 -15.76 1.22 4.41
N CYS A 31 -15.66 0.22 5.29
CA CYS A 31 -16.70 -0.76 5.61
C CYS A 31 -17.04 -1.78 4.50
N LEU A 32 -16.68 -1.54 3.24
CA LEU A 32 -17.03 -2.41 2.10
C LEU A 32 -15.96 -2.35 1.00
N THR A 33 -14.87 -3.08 1.18
CA THR A 33 -13.77 -3.16 0.21
C THR A 33 -14.26 -3.82 -1.08
N PHE A 34 -13.95 -3.20 -2.23
CA PHE A 34 -14.23 -3.79 -3.54
C PHE A 34 -13.05 -4.62 -4.00
N VAL A 35 -13.32 -5.75 -4.65
CA VAL A 35 -12.28 -6.65 -5.19
C VAL A 35 -12.64 -7.15 -6.58
N THR A 36 -11.62 -7.30 -7.42
CA THR A 36 -11.77 -7.94 -8.73
C THR A 36 -12.10 -9.43 -8.60
N PRO A 37 -12.91 -10.02 -9.49
CA PRO A 37 -13.14 -11.47 -9.48
C PRO A 37 -11.89 -12.27 -9.87
N THR A 38 -10.84 -11.64 -10.41
CA THR A 38 -9.60 -12.36 -10.80
C THR A 38 -8.81 -12.90 -9.61
N VAL A 39 -9.06 -12.42 -8.38
CA VAL A 39 -8.43 -12.96 -7.16
C VAL A 39 -9.01 -14.32 -6.74
N LEU A 40 -10.12 -14.76 -7.34
CA LEU A 40 -10.78 -16.05 -7.05
C LEU A 40 -10.05 -17.22 -7.73
N ALA A 41 -8.77 -17.40 -7.43
CA ALA A 41 -7.91 -18.46 -8.00
C ALA A 41 -8.27 -19.89 -7.53
N GLY A 42 -9.12 -20.02 -6.51
CA GLY A 42 -9.55 -21.31 -5.94
C GLY A 42 -8.63 -21.88 -4.84
N ASP A 43 -7.45 -21.30 -4.64
CA ASP A 43 -6.45 -21.73 -3.65
C ASP A 43 -6.02 -20.62 -2.66
N ARG A 44 -6.57 -19.41 -2.82
CA ARG A 44 -6.26 -18.18 -2.05
C ARG A 44 -4.86 -17.61 -2.30
N SER A 45 -4.18 -18.01 -3.38
CA SER A 45 -2.85 -17.49 -3.76
C SER A 45 -2.82 -15.98 -4.04
N LEU A 46 -3.97 -15.38 -4.38
CA LEU A 46 -4.10 -13.94 -4.65
C LEU A 46 -4.83 -13.18 -3.53
N ALA A 47 -4.90 -13.77 -2.33
CA ALA A 47 -5.57 -13.16 -1.18
C ALA A 47 -4.77 -11.99 -0.57
N ASP A 48 -3.53 -11.77 -1.01
CA ASP A 48 -2.66 -10.68 -0.53
C ASP A 48 -3.26 -9.30 -0.83
N VAL A 49 -4.03 -9.18 -1.92
CA VAL A 49 -4.86 -8.00 -2.22
C VAL A 49 -5.76 -7.67 -1.03
N ILE A 50 -6.36 -8.66 -0.36
CA ILE A 50 -7.19 -8.41 0.82
C ILE A 50 -6.36 -7.85 1.98
N ALA A 51 -5.13 -8.33 2.17
CA ALA A 51 -4.23 -7.79 3.20
C ALA A 51 -3.83 -6.33 2.91
N HIS A 52 -3.69 -5.97 1.63
CA HIS A 52 -3.47 -4.60 1.16
C HIS A 52 -4.65 -3.71 1.55
N GLU A 53 -5.86 -4.07 1.12
CA GLU A 53 -7.07 -3.28 1.37
C GLU A 53 -7.41 -3.20 2.88
N ILE A 54 -7.12 -4.23 3.66
CA ILE A 54 -7.23 -4.17 5.13
C ILE A 54 -6.28 -3.10 5.67
N SER A 55 -5.05 -3.03 5.18
CA SER A 55 -4.03 -2.10 5.69
C SER A 55 -4.40 -0.64 5.41
N HIS A 56 -5.06 -0.36 4.30
CA HIS A 56 -5.60 0.97 3.99
C HIS A 56 -6.59 1.52 5.03
N SER A 57 -7.21 0.64 5.83
CA SER A 57 -8.05 1.04 6.95
C SER A 57 -7.33 1.97 7.95
N TRP A 58 -5.99 1.91 8.00
CA TRP A 58 -5.12 2.83 8.74
C TRP A 58 -4.38 3.81 7.81
N THR A 59 -3.71 3.31 6.77
CA THR A 59 -2.87 4.11 5.88
C THR A 59 -3.59 4.42 4.57
N GLY A 60 -4.27 5.56 4.52
CA GLY A 60 -5.17 5.93 3.43
C GLY A 60 -6.48 6.44 3.99
N ASN A 61 -7.27 5.57 4.64
CA ASN A 61 -8.58 5.94 5.17
C ASN A 61 -8.51 6.75 6.47
N LEU A 62 -7.51 6.48 7.30
CA LEU A 62 -7.34 7.07 8.63
C LEU A 62 -6.31 8.21 8.59
N VAL A 63 -5.14 7.91 8.04
CA VAL A 63 -4.09 8.86 7.70
C VAL A 63 -4.05 9.01 6.19
N THR A 64 -4.53 10.15 5.68
CA THR A 64 -4.71 10.38 4.24
C THR A 64 -3.68 11.38 3.71
N ASN A 65 -3.12 11.08 2.54
CA ASN A 65 -2.33 12.05 1.78
C ASN A 65 -3.12 13.34 1.52
N ARG A 66 -2.48 14.49 1.71
CA ARG A 66 -3.13 15.79 1.49
C ARG A 66 -3.34 16.13 0.00
N THR A 67 -2.47 15.63 -0.88
CA THR A 67 -2.53 15.78 -2.33
C THR A 67 -2.05 14.49 -3.00
N PHE A 68 -2.41 14.28 -4.26
CA PHE A 68 -1.96 13.12 -5.05
C PHE A 68 -0.43 13.08 -5.28
N GLU A 69 0.27 14.21 -5.17
CA GLU A 69 1.75 14.22 -5.20
C GLU A 69 2.35 13.44 -4.02
N HIS A 70 1.62 13.33 -2.92
CA HIS A 70 2.00 12.57 -1.73
C HIS A 70 1.32 11.20 -1.65
N PHE A 71 0.82 10.67 -2.76
CA PHE A 71 0.11 9.38 -2.80
C PHE A 71 0.94 8.21 -2.26
N TRP A 72 2.27 8.27 -2.36
CA TRP A 72 3.16 7.30 -1.72
C TRP A 72 2.98 7.16 -0.20
N LEU A 73 2.45 8.19 0.48
CA LEU A 73 2.16 8.11 1.91
C LEU A 73 1.04 7.10 2.20
N ASN A 74 0.06 6.97 1.30
CA ASN A 74 -0.95 5.93 1.40
C ASN A 74 -0.30 4.61 0.98
N GLU A 75 0.10 4.50 -0.29
CA GLU A 75 0.47 3.23 -0.90
C GLU A 75 1.75 2.61 -0.35
N GLY A 76 2.77 3.42 -0.11
CA GLY A 76 4.05 2.93 0.42
C GLY A 76 3.90 2.36 1.84
N HIS A 77 3.11 3.03 2.69
CA HIS A 77 2.85 2.53 4.04
C HIS A 77 1.92 1.32 4.02
N THR A 78 0.87 1.32 3.18
CA THR A 78 -0.01 0.17 2.99
C THR A 78 0.77 -1.05 2.53
N MET A 79 1.61 -0.93 1.49
CA MET A 79 2.48 -2.02 1.02
C MET A 79 3.40 -2.53 2.12
N TYR A 80 3.94 -1.64 2.95
CA TYR A 80 4.78 -2.03 4.07
C TYR A 80 4.00 -2.85 5.11
N PHE A 81 2.79 -2.43 5.46
CA PHE A 81 1.93 -3.15 6.40
C PHE A 81 1.38 -4.46 5.85
N GLU A 82 0.98 -4.49 4.58
CA GLU A 82 0.60 -5.71 3.88
C GLU A 82 1.72 -6.76 4.02
N ARG A 83 2.95 -6.40 3.64
CA ARG A 83 4.11 -7.30 3.74
C ARG A 83 4.43 -7.70 5.18
N LEU A 84 4.15 -6.87 6.18
CA LEU A 84 4.22 -7.28 7.59
C LEU A 84 3.11 -8.26 8.00
N ILE A 85 1.90 -8.12 7.47
CA ILE A 85 0.82 -9.09 7.67
C ILE A 85 1.22 -10.44 7.05
N LEU A 86 1.71 -10.43 5.82
CA LEU A 86 2.20 -11.63 5.13
C LEU A 86 3.37 -12.28 5.88
N GLN A 87 4.30 -11.49 6.43
CA GLN A 87 5.35 -12.00 7.32
C GLN A 87 4.77 -12.73 8.54
N ARG A 88 3.74 -12.18 9.19
CA ARG A 88 3.13 -12.81 10.36
C ARG A 88 2.37 -14.09 10.01
N MET A 89 1.83 -14.18 8.79
CA MET A 89 1.08 -15.35 8.32
C MET A 89 1.99 -16.47 7.79
N HIS A 90 3.07 -16.11 7.10
CA HIS A 90 3.87 -17.03 6.28
C HIS A 90 5.37 -17.03 6.62
N GLY A 91 5.83 -16.10 7.46
CA GLY A 91 7.22 -15.97 7.89
C GLY A 91 8.03 -14.95 7.07
N GLU A 92 9.21 -14.61 7.60
CA GLU A 92 10.13 -13.63 7.00
C GLU A 92 10.56 -13.97 5.55
N PRO A 93 10.87 -15.23 5.18
CA PRO A 93 11.23 -15.54 3.80
C PRO A 93 10.14 -15.16 2.79
N TYR A 94 8.87 -15.30 3.16
CA TYR A 94 7.74 -14.94 2.31
C TYR A 94 7.69 -13.43 2.07
N ARG A 95 7.83 -12.62 3.13
CA ARG A 95 7.97 -11.16 3.03
C ARG A 95 9.14 -10.74 2.12
N GLN A 96 10.28 -11.42 2.21
CA GLN A 96 11.45 -11.10 1.40
C GLN A 96 11.27 -11.43 -0.08
N VAL A 97 10.57 -12.53 -0.41
CA VAL A 97 10.21 -12.85 -1.81
C VAL A 97 9.34 -11.72 -2.38
N HIS A 98 8.27 -11.37 -1.69
CA HIS A 98 7.37 -10.27 -2.09
C HIS A 98 8.08 -8.92 -2.22
N ALA A 99 8.99 -8.59 -1.30
CA ALA A 99 9.79 -7.37 -1.38
C ALA A 99 10.73 -7.36 -2.60
N ASN A 100 11.27 -8.51 -2.97
CA ASN A 100 12.14 -8.65 -4.15
C ASN A 100 11.35 -8.57 -5.46
N GLU A 101 10.17 -9.21 -5.53
CA GLU A 101 9.26 -9.12 -6.67
C GLU A 101 8.86 -7.65 -6.93
N GLY A 102 8.41 -6.95 -5.88
CA GLY A 102 8.10 -5.53 -5.98
C GLY A 102 9.28 -4.64 -6.42
N TRP A 103 10.50 -4.96 -6.01
CA TRP A 103 11.71 -4.26 -6.48
C TRP A 103 12.02 -4.53 -7.96
N ILE A 104 11.72 -5.72 -8.46
CA ILE A 104 11.85 -6.05 -9.89
C ILE A 104 10.81 -5.25 -10.68
N ASP A 105 9.54 -5.29 -10.27
CA ASP A 105 8.45 -4.58 -10.93
C ASP A 105 8.69 -3.06 -10.96
N LEU A 106 9.24 -2.50 -9.87
CA LEU A 106 9.63 -1.10 -9.82
C LEU A 106 10.69 -0.74 -10.85
N LYS A 107 11.70 -1.59 -11.04
CA LYS A 107 12.77 -1.35 -12.04
C LYS A 107 12.19 -1.39 -13.45
N ASP A 108 11.37 -2.39 -13.75
CA ASP A 108 10.74 -2.54 -15.05
C ASP A 108 9.82 -1.34 -15.37
N MET A 109 9.07 -0.84 -14.39
CA MET A 109 8.25 0.36 -14.53
C MET A 109 9.11 1.62 -14.76
N VAL A 110 10.20 1.78 -14.00
CA VAL A 110 11.11 2.92 -14.16
C VAL A 110 11.74 2.92 -15.55
N ASP A 111 12.20 1.78 -16.04
CA ASP A 111 12.76 1.64 -17.39
C ASP A 111 11.71 1.98 -18.45
N THR A 112 10.47 1.49 -18.28
CA THR A 112 9.35 1.82 -19.16
C THR A 112 9.06 3.32 -19.21
N PHE A 113 9.03 4.00 -18.07
CA PHE A 113 8.83 5.45 -18.00
C PHE A 113 9.97 6.26 -18.60
N ILE A 114 11.22 5.79 -18.48
CA ILE A 114 12.36 6.41 -19.17
C ILE A 114 12.18 6.29 -20.68
N LEU A 115 11.85 5.10 -21.18
CA LEU A 115 11.69 4.84 -22.62
C LEU A 115 10.51 5.59 -23.25
N THR A 116 9.43 5.80 -22.49
CA THR A 116 8.21 6.47 -22.97
C THR A 116 8.20 7.99 -22.74
N GLY A 117 9.27 8.55 -22.17
CA GLY A 117 9.37 9.99 -21.88
C GLY A 117 8.64 10.45 -20.61
N ASN A 118 8.11 9.51 -19.82
CA ASN A 118 7.37 9.74 -18.56
C ASN A 118 8.27 9.72 -17.31
N GLN A 119 9.57 10.00 -17.48
CA GLN A 119 10.54 9.99 -16.39
C GLN A 119 10.16 10.82 -15.13
N PRO A 120 9.38 11.92 -15.19
CA PRO A 120 9.01 12.65 -13.97
C PRO A 120 8.12 11.84 -13.03
N TYR A 121 7.31 10.91 -13.56
CA TYR A 121 6.41 10.03 -12.78
C TYR A 121 7.17 8.91 -12.06
N THR A 122 8.47 8.77 -12.28
CA THR A 122 9.32 7.89 -11.47
C THR A 122 9.67 8.49 -10.10
N ARG A 123 9.42 9.79 -9.85
CA ARG A 123 9.70 10.42 -8.56
C ARG A 123 8.70 9.94 -7.52
N LEU A 124 9.15 9.79 -6.28
CA LEU A 124 8.26 9.44 -5.17
C LEU A 124 7.24 10.54 -4.85
N VAL A 125 7.64 11.79 -5.09
CA VAL A 125 6.77 12.98 -5.04
C VAL A 125 6.87 13.66 -6.41
N PRO A 126 6.02 13.28 -7.38
CA PRO A 126 5.96 13.96 -8.68
C PRO A 126 5.28 15.33 -8.55
N ASP A 127 5.51 16.21 -9.53
CA ASP A 127 4.72 17.44 -9.70
C ASP A 127 3.52 17.11 -10.58
N LEU A 128 2.31 17.25 -10.05
CA LEU A 128 1.07 16.88 -10.73
C LEU A 128 0.21 18.11 -11.07
N LYS A 129 0.79 19.31 -11.07
CA LYS A 129 0.02 20.51 -11.38
C LYS A 129 -0.49 20.49 -12.83
N GLY A 130 -1.81 20.34 -12.97
CA GLY A 130 -2.46 20.28 -14.29
C GLY A 130 -2.32 18.93 -15.01
N VAL A 131 -1.92 17.89 -14.28
CA VAL A 131 -1.83 16.50 -14.73
C VAL A 131 -3.05 15.74 -14.22
N ASP A 132 -3.64 14.88 -15.05
CA ASP A 132 -4.65 13.94 -14.60
C ASP A 132 -3.98 12.89 -13.70
N PRO A 133 -4.40 12.67 -12.45
CA PRO A 133 -3.81 11.63 -11.59
C PRO A 133 -3.74 10.24 -12.24
N ASP A 134 -4.69 9.91 -13.12
CA ASP A 134 -4.71 8.64 -13.84
C ASP A 134 -3.49 8.49 -14.77
N ASP A 135 -2.95 9.59 -15.32
CA ASP A 135 -1.75 9.58 -16.17
C ASP A 135 -0.46 9.31 -15.39
N ALA A 136 -0.46 9.56 -14.08
CA ALA A 136 0.67 9.33 -13.19
C ALA A 136 0.55 8.04 -12.36
N PHE A 137 -0.62 7.39 -12.40
CA PHE A 137 -0.88 6.16 -11.66
C PHE A 137 0.04 5.03 -12.14
N SER A 138 0.74 4.40 -11.21
CA SER A 138 1.70 3.33 -11.48
C SER A 138 2.10 2.63 -10.19
N ILE A 139 2.94 1.60 -10.29
CA ILE A 139 3.52 0.90 -9.14
C ILE A 139 4.60 1.72 -8.40
N VAL A 140 5.03 2.87 -8.96
CA VAL A 140 6.11 3.69 -8.38
C VAL A 140 5.82 4.12 -6.92
N PRO A 141 4.70 4.78 -6.59
CA PRO A 141 4.39 5.19 -5.21
C PRO A 141 4.29 4.01 -4.23
N TYR A 142 3.84 2.84 -4.69
CA TYR A 142 3.75 1.61 -3.92
C TYR A 142 5.15 1.09 -3.56
N GLU A 143 5.93 0.74 -4.57
CA GLU A 143 7.17 -0.01 -4.36
C GLU A 143 8.35 0.88 -3.98
N LYS A 144 8.42 2.11 -4.53
CA LYS A 144 9.44 3.07 -4.11
C LYS A 144 9.14 3.61 -2.70
N GLY A 145 7.86 3.76 -2.36
CA GLY A 145 7.42 4.10 -1.00
C GLY A 145 7.77 3.00 -0.01
N PHE A 146 7.42 1.75 -0.32
CA PHE A 146 7.84 0.58 0.45
C PHE A 146 9.36 0.51 0.61
N ALA A 147 10.12 0.64 -0.48
CA ALA A 147 11.58 0.53 -0.46
C ALA A 147 12.22 1.59 0.44
N LEU A 148 11.68 2.82 0.45
CA LEU A 148 12.10 3.87 1.38
C LEU A 148 11.86 3.45 2.83
N LEU A 149 10.63 3.02 3.17
CA LEU A 149 10.28 2.61 4.53
C LEU A 149 11.09 1.39 4.99
N TYR A 150 11.29 0.42 4.11
CA TYR A 150 12.13 -0.74 4.37
C TYR A 150 13.59 -0.35 4.57
N HIS A 151 14.13 0.56 3.76
CA HIS A 151 15.47 1.09 3.97
C HIS A 151 15.59 1.81 5.32
N LEU A 152 14.63 2.67 5.67
CA LEU A 152 14.59 3.35 6.97
C LEU A 152 14.57 2.34 8.13
N GLN A 153 13.75 1.29 8.03
CA GLN A 153 13.75 0.19 9.00
C GLN A 153 15.16 -0.41 9.18
N THR A 154 15.90 -0.66 8.08
CA THR A 154 17.24 -1.27 8.16
C THR A 154 18.27 -0.38 8.86
N ILE A 155 18.19 0.94 8.69
CA ILE A 155 19.18 1.88 9.26
C ILE A 155 18.79 2.41 10.65
N LEU A 156 17.51 2.31 11.04
CA LEU A 156 17.00 2.84 12.31
C LEU A 156 16.89 1.80 13.44
N GLY A 157 17.41 0.59 13.25
CA GLY A 157 17.44 -0.44 14.31
C GLY A 157 16.48 -1.62 14.13
N GLY A 158 15.98 -1.83 12.91
CA GLY A 158 15.25 -3.04 12.54
C GLY A 158 13.74 -2.99 12.81
N PRO A 159 13.04 -4.12 12.55
CA PRO A 159 11.57 -4.18 12.56
C PRO A 159 10.93 -3.70 13.87
N ALA A 160 11.47 -4.09 15.02
CA ALA A 160 10.88 -3.73 16.32
C ALA A 160 10.86 -2.21 16.57
N VAL A 161 11.92 -1.50 16.19
CA VAL A 161 11.99 -0.03 16.33
C VAL A 161 11.05 0.64 15.33
N PHE A 162 11.02 0.14 14.10
CA PHE A 162 10.23 0.75 13.03
C PHE A 162 8.72 0.50 13.20
N GLU A 163 8.31 -0.66 13.71
CA GLU A 163 6.90 -0.93 14.07
C GLU A 163 6.39 0.06 15.12
N ALA A 164 7.22 0.47 16.08
CA ALA A 164 6.85 1.50 17.06
C ALA A 164 6.68 2.88 16.42
N PHE A 165 7.58 3.25 15.49
CA PHE A 165 7.45 4.47 14.70
C PHE A 165 6.13 4.49 13.90
N LEU A 166 5.79 3.40 13.24
CA LEU A 166 4.60 3.33 12.40
C LEU A 166 3.29 3.45 13.19
N LYS A 167 3.24 2.86 14.38
CA LYS A 167 2.12 3.05 15.33
C LYS A 167 2.00 4.52 15.73
N ALA A 168 3.11 5.14 16.13
CA ALA A 168 3.12 6.55 16.50
C ALA A 168 2.76 7.46 15.31
N TYR A 169 3.16 7.11 14.08
CA TYR A 169 2.77 7.83 12.87
C TYR A 169 1.25 7.82 12.68
N ILE A 170 0.63 6.63 12.77
CA ILE A 170 -0.83 6.50 12.67
C ILE A 170 -1.50 7.36 13.74
N GLU A 171 -1.13 7.20 15.02
CA GLU A 171 -1.72 7.91 16.15
C GLU A 171 -1.63 9.45 16.02
N ASN A 172 -0.52 9.98 15.50
CA ASN A 172 -0.32 11.43 15.39
C ASN A 172 -1.09 12.07 14.23
N PHE A 173 -1.43 11.30 13.20
CA PHE A 173 -2.01 11.84 11.96
C PHE A 173 -3.41 11.33 11.65
N ILE A 174 -4.08 10.70 12.62
CA ILE A 174 -5.51 10.36 12.52
C ILE A 174 -6.29 11.63 12.11
N SER A 175 -6.86 11.60 10.92
CA SER A 175 -7.64 12.72 10.37
C SER A 175 -9.12 12.66 10.77
N VAL A 176 -9.57 11.51 11.28
CA VAL A 176 -10.95 11.25 11.67
C VAL A 176 -11.04 11.16 13.19
N ASN A 177 -11.67 12.13 13.84
CA ASN A 177 -11.95 12.05 15.27
C ASN A 177 -13.10 11.05 15.52
N TYR A 178 -12.82 9.95 16.22
CA TYR A 178 -13.84 9.00 16.67
C TYR A 178 -14.45 9.52 17.98
N TYR A 179 -15.68 10.03 17.92
CA TYR A 179 -16.52 10.34 19.09
C TYR A 179 -17.52 9.20 19.35
#